data_AF-A0A133ZYR0-F1
#
_entry.id   AF-A0A133ZYR0-F1
#
_cell.length_a   1.000
_cell.length_b   1.000
_cell.length_c   1.000
_cell.angle_alpha   90.00
_cell.angle_beta   90.00
_cell.angle_gamma   90.00
#
_symmetry.space_group_name_H-M   'P 1'
#
loop_
_entity.id
_entity.type
_entity.pdbx_description
1 polymer ?
#
loop_
_entity_poly.entity_id
_entity_poly.type
_entity_poly.pdbx_seq_one_letter_code
_entity_poly.pdbx_strand_id
1 'polypeptide(L)'
;MKKSKNYQKIISQLEDLYVHVSDMAKIDDDGSNSVWIKDKKALQEAIGIIDDYEKATEQASLLVQRYEVGASVVHRDMDIYVCPNCGRRAKLNHAYCHWCGKKLLWNSIPASHRKVKKKK
;
A
#
# COMPACT_ATOMS: atom_id res chain seq x y z
N MET A 1 -14.28 0.34 2.38
CA MET A 1 -13.94 0.85 1.04
C MET A 1 -13.58 -0.34 0.16
N LYS A 2 -14.52 -0.83 -0.64
CA LYS A 2 -14.28 -1.92 -1.59
C LYS A 2 -14.03 -1.31 -2.97
N LYS A 3 -12.77 -1.15 -3.34
CA LYS A 3 -12.35 -1.04 -4.73
C LYS A 3 -11.02 -1.78 -4.83
N SER A 4 -11.05 -3.12 -4.84
CA SER A 4 -10.00 -3.83 -5.55
C SER A 4 -10.26 -3.50 -7.03
N LYS A 5 -9.61 -2.45 -7.52
CA LYS A 5 -9.38 -2.35 -8.96
C LYS A 5 -8.36 -3.44 -9.26
N ASN A 6 -8.86 -4.67 -9.31
CA ASN A 6 -8.04 -5.82 -9.58
C ASN A 6 -7.76 -5.76 -11.08
N TYR A 7 -6.60 -5.21 -11.47
CA TYR A 7 -6.28 -5.09 -12.89
C TYR A 7 -6.02 -6.45 -13.53
N GLN A 8 -6.06 -7.53 -12.76
CA GLN A 8 -6.01 -8.93 -13.20
C GLN A 8 -6.85 -9.23 -14.45
N LYS A 9 -8.07 -8.68 -14.56
CA LYS A 9 -8.88 -8.88 -15.78
C LYS A 9 -8.24 -8.20 -17.00
N ILE A 10 -7.71 -6.99 -16.83
CA ILE A 10 -7.04 -6.23 -17.89
C ILE A 10 -5.69 -6.85 -18.22
N ILE A 11 -4.92 -7.30 -17.22
CA ILE A 11 -3.64 -8.01 -17.41
C ILE A 11 -3.86 -9.27 -18.23
N SER A 12 -4.83 -10.11 -17.85
CA SER A 12 -5.18 -11.32 -18.61
C SER A 12 -5.57 -11.00 -20.06
N GLN A 13 -6.35 -9.95 -20.30
CA GLN A 13 -6.69 -9.53 -21.66
C GLN A 13 -5.47 -9.05 -22.47
N LEU A 14 -4.52 -8.38 -21.82
CA LEU A 14 -3.28 -7.93 -22.44
C LEU A 14 -2.31 -9.08 -22.72
N GLU A 15 -2.26 -10.08 -21.84
CA GLU A 15 -1.47 -11.31 -22.03
C GLU A 15 -2.02 -12.13 -23.21
N ASP A 16 -3.34 -12.32 -23.28
CA ASP A 16 -4.00 -12.98 -24.40
C ASP A 16 -3.68 -12.24 -25.73
N LEU A 17 -3.80 -10.91 -25.73
CA LEU A 17 -3.47 -10.08 -26.88
C LEU A 17 -1.98 -10.17 -27.26
N TYR A 18 -1.08 -10.23 -26.27
CA TYR A 18 0.35 -10.40 -26.50
C TYR A 18 0.67 -11.73 -27.19
N VAL A 19 -0.02 -12.82 -26.83
CA VAL A 19 0.10 -14.12 -27.50
C VAL A 19 -0.35 -14.00 -28.96
N HIS A 20 -1.53 -13.41 -29.20
CA HIS A 20 -2.05 -13.23 -30.56
C HIS A 20 -1.11 -12.40 -31.45
N VAL A 21 -0.63 -11.26 -30.95
CA VAL A 21 0.31 -10.40 -31.69
C VAL A 21 1.66 -11.09 -31.90
N SER A 22 2.11 -11.89 -30.94
CA SER A 22 3.33 -12.68 -31.08
C SER A 22 3.23 -13.75 -32.16
N ASP A 23 2.05 -14.35 -32.35
CA ASP A 23 1.84 -15.33 -33.42
C ASP A 23 1.74 -14.65 -34.79
N MET A 24 1.09 -13.48 -34.87
CA MET A 24 1.07 -12.68 -36.10
C MET A 24 2.46 -12.19 -36.51
N ALA A 25 3.29 -11.78 -35.55
CA ALA A 25 4.65 -11.33 -35.80
C ALA A 25 5.58 -12.45 -36.33
N LYS A 26 5.24 -13.73 -36.17
CA LYS A 26 6.01 -14.87 -36.72
C LYS A 26 5.66 -15.16 -38.19
N ILE A 27 4.51 -14.70 -38.67
CA ILE A 27 4.00 -14.94 -40.03
C ILE A 27 4.51 -13.87 -41.00
N ASP A 28 4.77 -12.65 -40.50
CA ASP A 28 5.37 -11.57 -41.29
C ASP A 28 6.87 -11.84 -41.54
N ASP A 29 7.22 -12.20 -42.78
CA ASP A 29 8.58 -12.54 -43.26
C ASP A 29 9.45 -11.30 -43.57
N ASP A 30 8.93 -10.08 -43.38
CA ASP A 30 9.64 -8.81 -43.66
C ASP A 30 10.21 -8.21 -42.37
N GLY A 31 11.40 -8.69 -42.02
CA GLY A 31 12.04 -8.59 -40.71
C GLY A 31 12.54 -7.22 -40.23
N SER A 32 11.86 -6.10 -40.50
CA SER A 32 12.35 -4.82 -39.92
C SER A 32 11.31 -3.72 -39.60
N ASN A 33 10.02 -3.85 -39.94
CA ASN A 33 9.06 -2.77 -39.63
C ASN A 33 7.61 -3.22 -39.41
N SER A 34 7.38 -4.51 -39.14
CA SER A 34 6.04 -5.03 -38.89
C SER A 34 5.39 -4.36 -37.68
N VAL A 35 4.18 -3.86 -37.88
CA VAL A 35 3.32 -3.24 -36.86
C VAL A 35 3.20 -4.16 -35.63
N TRP A 36 3.17 -5.48 -35.84
CA TRP A 36 3.05 -6.46 -34.77
C TRP A 36 4.24 -6.51 -33.82
N ILE A 37 5.47 -6.26 -34.28
CA ILE A 37 6.65 -6.20 -33.40
C ILE A 37 6.58 -4.99 -32.47
N LYS A 38 6.12 -3.85 -33.00
CA LYS A 38 5.93 -2.62 -32.21
C LYS A 38 4.80 -2.80 -31.19
N ASP A 39 3.68 -3.37 -31.62
CA ASP A 39 2.55 -3.65 -30.75
C ASP A 39 2.90 -4.66 -29.66
N LYS A 40 3.67 -5.70 -29.98
CA LYS A 40 4.18 -6.66 -29.00
C LYS A 40 4.98 -5.97 -27.90
N LYS A 41 5.89 -5.07 -28.28
CA LYS A 41 6.71 -4.31 -27.35
C LYS A 41 5.85 -3.36 -26.51
N ALA A 42 4.92 -2.65 -27.13
CA ALA A 42 4.00 -1.74 -26.45
C ALA A 42 3.12 -2.48 -25.43
N LEU A 43 2.62 -3.68 -25.76
CA LEU A 43 1.85 -4.52 -24.86
C LEU A 43 2.69 -4.98 -23.66
N GLN A 44 3.94 -5.41 -23.89
CA GLN A 44 4.84 -5.79 -22.81
C GLN A 44 5.14 -4.62 -21.87
N GLU A 45 5.38 -3.42 -22.41
CA GLU A 45 5.56 -2.20 -21.61
C GLU A 45 4.29 -1.84 -20.83
N ALA A 46 3.10 -1.95 -21.45
CA ALA A 46 1.83 -1.68 -20.78
C ALA A 46 1.57 -2.64 -19.61
N ILE A 47 1.85 -3.94 -19.77
CA ILE A 47 1.74 -4.92 -18.69
C ILE A 47 2.70 -4.55 -17.55
N GLY A 48 3.96 -4.20 -17.86
CA GLY A 48 4.95 -3.78 -16.87
C GLY A 48 4.52 -2.54 -16.08
N ILE A 49 3.98 -1.52 -16.76
CA ILE A 49 3.47 -0.30 -16.10
C ILE A 49 2.34 -0.63 -15.12
N ILE A 50 1.42 -1.53 -15.50
CA ILE A 50 0.31 -1.92 -14.63
C ILE A 50 0.82 -2.65 -13.39
N ASP A 51 1.73 -3.61 -13.56
CA ASP A 51 2.33 -4.36 -12.44
C ASP A 51 3.10 -3.43 -11.48
N ASP A 52 3.90 -2.51 -12.01
CA ASP A 52 4.60 -1.51 -11.20
C ASP A 52 3.62 -0.60 -10.43
N TYR A 53 2.51 -0.20 -11.06
CA TYR A 53 1.48 0.61 -10.41
C TYR A 53 0.74 -0.16 -9.31
N GLU A 54 0.47 -1.46 -9.50
CA GLU A 54 -0.13 -2.31 -8.46
C GLU A 54 0.81 -2.38 -7.25
N LYS A 55 2.09 -2.69 -7.45
CA LYS A 55 3.10 -2.72 -6.37
C LYS A 55 3.25 -1.39 -5.65
N ALA A 56 3.30 -0.28 -6.40
CA ALA A 56 3.38 1.06 -5.82
C ALA A 56 2.15 1.38 -4.97
N THR A 57 0.96 1.00 -5.44
CA THR A 57 -0.30 1.21 -4.71
C THR A 57 -0.36 0.36 -3.44
N GLU A 58 0.09 -0.88 -3.49
CA GLU A 58 0.18 -1.76 -2.32
C GLU A 58 1.15 -1.20 -1.27
N GLN A 59 2.35 -0.79 -1.71
CA GLN A 59 3.33 -0.17 -0.82
C GLN A 59 2.78 1.11 -0.18
N ALA A 60 2.12 1.98 -0.98
CA ALA A 60 1.50 3.20 -0.46
C ALA A 60 0.40 2.87 0.58
N SER A 61 -0.45 1.89 0.30
CA SER A 61 -1.48 1.42 1.23
C SER A 61 -0.88 0.92 2.54
N LEU A 62 0.21 0.14 2.48
CA LEU A 62 0.92 -0.35 3.67
C LEU A 62 1.51 0.79 4.50
N LEU A 63 2.10 1.80 3.87
CA LEU A 63 2.64 2.97 4.55
C LEU A 63 1.53 3.78 5.24
N VAL A 64 0.42 4.04 4.54
CA VAL A 64 -0.76 4.72 5.11
C VAL A 64 -1.30 3.94 6.31
N GLN A 65 -1.50 2.63 6.17
CA GLN A 65 -1.96 1.78 7.27
C GLN A 65 -0.99 1.79 8.46
N ARG A 66 0.32 1.80 8.20
CA ARG A 66 1.34 1.76 9.25
C ARG A 66 1.47 3.10 9.98
N TYR A 67 1.42 4.22 9.28
CA TYR A 67 1.82 5.52 9.86
C TYR A 67 0.69 6.54 9.98
N GLU A 68 -0.33 6.49 9.12
CA GLU A 68 -1.40 7.49 9.10
C GLU A 68 -2.67 7.01 9.79
N VAL A 69 -2.99 5.72 9.66
CA VAL A 69 -4.12 5.09 10.35
C VAL A 69 -3.77 4.95 11.82
N GLY A 70 -4.43 5.75 12.66
CA GLY A 70 -4.27 5.72 14.11
C GLY A 70 -4.77 4.41 14.70
N ALA A 71 -4.03 3.89 15.69
CA ALA A 71 -4.45 2.74 16.48
C ALA A 71 -4.54 3.12 17.96
N SER A 72 -5.58 2.64 18.63
CA SER A 72 -5.77 2.88 20.06
C SER A 72 -4.65 2.24 20.87
N VAL A 73 -4.08 3.02 21.79
CA VAL A 73 -3.07 2.50 22.71
C VAL A 73 -3.68 1.43 23.61
N VAL A 74 -2.87 0.44 23.97
CA VAL A 74 -3.29 -0.63 24.88
C VAL A 74 -2.85 -0.23 26.29
N HIS A 75 -3.81 -0.18 27.21
CA HIS A 75 -3.54 0.01 28.63
C HIS A 75 -3.20 -1.35 29.27
N ARG A 76 -2.11 -1.39 30.03
CA ARG A 76 -1.72 -2.52 30.88
C ARG A 76 -1.73 -2.08 32.35
N ASP A 77 -1.37 -2.99 33.24
CA ASP A 77 -1.30 -2.73 34.67
C ASP A 77 -0.34 -1.57 35.03
N MET A 78 -0.61 -0.92 36.16
CA MET A 78 0.19 0.19 36.72
C MET A 78 0.32 1.43 35.81
N ASP A 79 -0.74 1.87 35.13
CA ASP A 79 -0.75 3.05 34.25
C ASP A 79 0.28 3.00 33.10
N ILE A 80 0.65 1.79 32.67
CA ILE A 80 1.58 1.58 31.57
C ILE A 80 0.81 1.44 30.26
N TYR A 81 1.02 2.39 29.35
CA TYR A 81 0.49 2.32 27.98
C TYR A 81 1.53 1.74 27.03
N VAL A 82 1.08 0.89 26.11
CA VAL A 82 1.95 0.28 25.09
C VAL A 82 1.42 0.53 23.67
N CYS A 83 2.34 0.61 22.72
CA CYS A 83 2.02 0.73 21.31
C CYS A 83 1.40 -0.58 20.81
N PRO A 84 0.23 -0.54 20.12
CA PRO A 84 -0.42 -1.74 19.61
C PRO A 84 0.38 -2.41 18.46
N ASN A 85 1.27 -1.67 17.79
CA ASN A 85 2.03 -2.19 16.64
C ASN A 85 3.35 -2.86 17.04
N CYS A 86 4.11 -2.28 17.98
CA CYS A 86 5.44 -2.80 18.36
C CYS A 86 5.54 -3.28 19.81
N GLY A 87 4.48 -3.14 20.61
CA GLY A 87 4.45 -3.57 22.01
C GLY A 87 5.28 -2.74 22.99
N ARG A 88 6.10 -1.79 22.51
CA ARG A 88 6.92 -0.93 23.37
C ARG A 88 6.09 0.12 24.09
N ARG A 89 6.59 0.60 25.22
CA ARG A 89 5.94 1.62 26.05
C ARG A 89 5.66 2.90 25.24
N ALA A 90 4.41 3.33 25.27
CA ALA A 90 3.95 4.58 24.70
C ALA A 90 3.86 5.64 25.81
N LYS A 91 4.45 6.81 25.58
CA LYS A 91 4.36 7.93 26.52
C LYS A 91 3.02 8.63 26.33
N LEU A 92 2.35 8.93 27.44
CA LEU A 92 1.01 9.52 27.46
C LEU A 92 0.94 10.78 26.57
N ASN A 93 -0.14 10.90 25.79
CA ASN A 93 -0.45 12.03 24.90
C ASN A 93 0.52 12.26 23.72
N HIS A 94 1.44 11.34 23.43
CA HIS A 94 2.22 11.42 22.20
C HIS A 94 1.40 10.96 20.99
N ALA A 95 1.34 11.77 19.94
CA ALA A 95 0.58 11.45 18.72
C ALA A 95 1.15 10.23 17.96
N TYR A 96 2.44 9.93 18.11
CA TYR A 96 3.12 8.84 17.43
C TYR A 96 3.99 8.05 18.41
N CYS A 97 4.16 6.76 18.13
CA CYS A 97 5.10 5.91 18.85
C CYS A 97 6.54 6.33 18.52
N HIS A 98 7.33 6.63 19.54
CA HIS A 98 8.73 7.02 19.39
C HIS A 98 9.61 5.92 18.75
N TRP A 99 9.20 4.65 18.86
CA TRP A 99 10.00 3.52 18.41
C TRP A 99 9.69 3.08 16.97
N CYS A 100 8.41 2.98 16.62
CA CYS A 100 8.00 2.43 15.32
C CYS A 100 7.23 3.41 14.45
N GLY A 101 7.02 4.64 14.90
CA GLY A 101 6.30 5.69 14.15
C GLY A 101 4.78 5.52 14.05
N LYS A 102 4.19 4.44 14.58
CA LYS A 102 2.72 4.22 14.52
C LYS A 102 1.97 5.37 15.18
N LYS A 103 0.97 5.94 14.51
CA LYS A 103 0.06 6.95 15.06
C LYS A 103 -0.80 6.34 16.18
N LEU A 104 -0.81 7.01 17.32
CA LEU A 104 -1.44 6.55 18.55
C LEU A 104 -2.72 7.34 18.83
N LEU A 105 -3.80 6.64 19.16
CA LEU A 105 -5.07 7.22 19.59
C LEU A 105 -5.24 7.03 21.09
N TRP A 106 -5.49 8.12 21.82
CA TRP A 106 -5.66 8.15 23.29
C TRP A 106 -7.13 8.28 23.71
N ASN A 107 -8.05 8.11 22.77
CA ASN A 107 -9.48 8.35 22.97
C ASN A 107 -10.14 7.29 23.87
N SER A 108 -9.59 6.08 23.90
CA SER A 108 -10.05 4.95 24.71
C SER A 108 -9.64 5.02 26.18
N ILE A 109 -8.89 6.04 26.59
CA ILE A 109 -8.36 6.15 27.97
C ILE A 109 -9.26 7.04 28.82
N PRO A 110 -9.66 6.59 30.03
CA PRO A 110 -10.46 7.38 30.96
C PRO A 110 -9.84 8.75 31.25
N ALA A 111 -10.69 9.77 31.35
CA ALA A 111 -10.27 11.17 31.54
C ALA A 111 -9.45 11.40 32.82
N SER A 112 -9.52 10.51 33.82
CA SER A 112 -8.76 10.60 35.08
C SER A 112 -7.24 10.64 34.90
N HIS A 113 -6.72 9.98 33.86
CA HIS A 113 -5.28 9.96 33.55
C HIS A 113 -4.86 11.06 32.57
N ARG A 114 -5.81 11.77 31.94
CA ARG A 114 -5.51 12.98 31.18
C ARG A 114 -5.27 14.13 32.15
N LYS A 115 -4.15 14.11 32.89
CA LYS A 115 -3.68 15.31 33.61
C LYS A 115 -3.32 16.37 32.56
N VAL A 116 -4.32 17.12 32.14
CA VAL A 116 -4.18 18.35 31.36
C VAL A 116 -3.29 19.25 32.21
N LYS A 117 -2.07 19.54 31.72
CA LYS A 117 -1.28 20.63 32.27
C LYS A 117 -2.12 21.91 32.08
N LYS A 118 -2.84 22.34 33.12
CA LYS A 118 -3.38 23.69 33.18
C LYS A 118 -2.19 24.63 33.02
N LYS A 119 -2.16 25.38 31.92
CA LYS A 119 -1.22 26.49 31.73
C LYS A 119 -1.43 27.45 32.91
N LYS A 120 -0.36 27.74 33.65
CA LYS A 120 -0.27 28.92 34.52
C LYS A 120 -0.13 30.15 33.64
#